data_AF-A0A392RMG9-F1
#
_entry.id   AF-A0A392RMG9-F1
#
_cell.length_a   1.000
_cell.length_b   1.000
_cell.length_c   1.000
_cell.angle_alpha   90.00
_cell.angle_beta   90.00
_cell.angle_gamma   90.00
#
_symmetry.space_group_name_H-M   'P 1'
#
loop_
_entity.id
_entity.type
_entity.pdbx_description
1 polymer ?
#
loop_
_entity_poly.entity_id
_entity_poly.type
_entity_poly.pdbx_seq_one_letter_code
_entity_poly.pdbx_strand_id
1 'polypeptide(L)'
;YYRKFIKDYGKIAKPLTELTKKDAFLWNEEAEKAFEELKKRLTTAPVLALPNFDQEFIIECDASGGGIGAILMQGKKPVAYYSKALGVRNLTKSAYEKELMVVVLAI
;
A
#
# COMPACT_ATOMS: atom_id res chain seq x y z
N TYR A 1 -1.93 10.92 -2.52
CA TYR A 1 -0.54 11.21 -2.92
C TYR A 1 0.47 10.38 -2.13
N TYR A 2 0.57 10.54 -0.80
CA TYR A 2 1.53 9.82 0.06
C TYR A 2 1.21 8.34 0.37
N ARG A 3 0.12 7.78 -0.17
CA ARG A 3 -0.24 6.36 0.01
C ARG A 3 0.89 5.39 -0.39
N LYS A 4 1.71 5.81 -1.35
CA LYS A 4 2.86 5.05 -1.85
C LYS A 4 4.07 5.11 -0.92
N PHE A 5 3.97 5.76 0.22
CA PHE A 5 5.08 6.00 1.14
C PHE A 5 4.81 5.37 2.51
N ILE A 6 3.65 4.73 2.65
CA ILE A 6 3.17 4.12 3.87
C ILE A 6 2.93 2.64 3.59
N LYS A 7 3.73 1.78 4.23
CA LYS A 7 3.53 0.34 4.18
C LYS A 7 2.12 -0.02 4.66
N ASP A 8 1.46 -0.93 3.95
CA ASP A 8 0.09 -1.41 4.26
C ASP A 8 -0.99 -0.30 4.31
N TYR A 9 -0.78 0.84 3.64
CA TYR A 9 -1.73 1.96 3.64
C TYR A 9 -3.18 1.54 3.38
N GLY A 10 -3.42 0.65 2.41
CA GLY A 10 -4.77 0.17 2.08
C GLY A 10 -5.47 -0.58 3.22
N LYS A 11 -4.72 -1.26 4.09
CA LYS A 11 -5.27 -1.94 5.27
C LYS A 11 -5.61 -0.92 6.36
N ILE A 12 -4.70 0.03 6.61
CA ILE A 12 -4.87 1.05 7.65
C ILE A 12 -6.00 2.02 7.28
N ALA A 13 -6.09 2.43 6.01
CA ALA A 13 -7.11 3.36 5.52
C ALA A 13 -8.47 2.69 5.25
N LYS A 14 -8.60 1.38 5.43
CA LYS A 14 -9.85 0.64 5.13
C LYS A 14 -11.04 1.17 5.95
N PRO A 15 -10.96 1.36 7.27
CA PRO A 15 -12.08 1.91 8.05
C PRO A 15 -12.49 3.29 7.56
N LEU A 16 -11.53 4.15 7.23
CA LEU A 16 -11.80 5.48 6.67
C LEU A 16 -12.44 5.43 5.27
N THR A 17 -12.08 4.43 4.46
CA THR A 17 -12.66 4.23 3.12
C THR A 17 -14.12 3.78 3.24
N GLU A 18 -14.44 2.95 4.23
CA GLU A 18 -15.81 2.52 4.49
C GLU A 18 -16.74 3.69 4.83
N LEU A 19 -16.23 4.72 5.55
CA LEU A 19 -16.98 5.95 5.86
C LEU A 19 -17.37 6.78 4.64
N THR A 20 -16.72 6.57 3.50
CA THR A 20 -17.01 7.30 2.25
C THR A 20 -18.16 6.68 1.44
N LYS A 21 -18.70 5.54 1.88
CA LYS A 21 -19.87 4.91 1.27
C LYS A 21 -21.14 5.72 1.57
N LYS A 22 -22.13 5.60 0.68
CA LYS A 22 -23.41 6.30 0.82
C LYS A 22 -24.04 5.98 2.19
N ASP A 23 -24.42 7.03 2.92
CA ASP A 23 -25.06 6.97 4.24
C ASP A 23 -24.27 6.18 5.31
N ALA A 24 -22.96 5.99 5.11
CA ALA A 24 -22.09 5.20 6.00
C ALA A 24 -21.16 6.05 6.88
N PHE A 25 -21.32 7.37 6.88
CA PHE A 25 -20.46 8.26 7.66
C PHE A 25 -20.81 8.20 9.16
N LEU A 26 -20.09 7.34 9.88
CA LEU A 26 -20.11 7.24 11.32
C LEU A 26 -18.68 7.23 11.86
N TRP A 27 -18.24 8.33 12.46
CA TRP A 27 -16.91 8.38 13.06
C TRP A 27 -16.86 7.51 14.32
N ASN A 28 -16.27 6.33 14.21
CA ASN A 28 -16.15 5.34 15.28
C ASN A 28 -14.70 5.22 15.78
N GLU A 29 -14.48 4.46 16.85
CA GLU A 29 -13.13 4.27 17.41
C GLU A 29 -12.15 3.63 16.41
N GLU A 30 -12.64 2.79 15.50
CA GLU A 30 -11.79 2.17 14.48
C GLU A 30 -11.30 3.19 13.45
N ALA A 31 -12.16 4.13 13.06
CA ALA A 31 -11.81 5.24 12.19
C ALA A 31 -10.82 6.20 12.86
N GLU A 32 -11.03 6.52 14.14
CA GLU A 32 -10.10 7.35 14.92
C GLU A 32 -8.71 6.70 15.02
N LYS A 33 -8.66 5.40 15.39
CA LYS A 33 -7.40 4.64 15.44
C LYS A 33 -6.70 4.60 14.08
N ALA A 34 -7.46 4.37 13.00
CA ALA A 34 -6.92 4.38 11.64
C ALA A 34 -6.37 5.77 11.26
N PHE A 35 -7.04 6.84 11.65
CA PHE A 35 -6.62 8.21 11.37
C PHE A 35 -5.33 8.58 12.12
N GLU A 36 -5.25 8.29 13.42
CA GLU A 36 -4.05 8.56 14.23
C GLU A 36 -2.85 7.70 13.79
N GLU A 37 -3.09 6.42 13.45
CA GLU A 37 -2.03 5.57 12.90
C GLU A 37 -1.53 6.12 11.55
N LEU A 38 -2.41 6.62 10.68
CA LEU A 38 -1.99 7.26 9.43
C LEU A 38 -1.19 8.53 9.67
N LYS A 39 -1.58 9.38 10.62
CA LYS A 39 -0.80 10.57 11.00
C LYS A 39 0.61 10.17 11.46
N LYS A 40 0.70 9.19 12.37
CA LYS A 40 1.98 8.68 12.86
C LYS A 40 2.83 8.11 11.74
N ARG A 41 2.24 7.30 10.85
CA ARG A 41 2.96 6.72 9.70
C ARG A 41 3.40 7.78 8.70
N LEU A 42 2.63 8.84 8.50
CA LEU A 42 3.02 9.96 7.64
C LEU A 42 4.19 10.75 8.21
N THR A 43 4.25 10.93 9.53
CA THR A 43 5.31 11.71 10.20
C THR A 43 6.56 10.89 10.50
N THR A 44 6.43 9.56 10.63
CA THR A 44 7.53 8.64 10.91
C THR A 44 7.96 7.79 9.72
N ALA A 45 7.23 7.85 8.59
CA ALA A 45 7.64 7.19 7.37
C ALA A 45 9.09 7.62 7.07
N PRO A 46 10.01 6.67 6.84
CA PRO A 46 11.34 7.02 6.39
C PRO A 46 11.14 7.85 5.14
N VAL A 47 11.52 9.13 5.21
CA VAL A 47 11.51 10.05 4.07
C VAL A 47 12.18 9.29 2.94
N LEU A 48 11.37 8.86 1.98
CA LEU A 48 11.85 7.92 0.99
C LEU A 48 12.97 8.60 0.25
N ALA A 49 14.09 7.91 0.17
CA ALA A 49 15.26 8.44 -0.48
C ALA A 49 14.82 8.98 -1.85
N LEU A 50 15.25 10.20 -2.19
CA LEU A 50 14.97 10.76 -3.51
C LEU A 50 15.48 9.74 -4.55
N PRO A 51 14.65 9.37 -5.53
CA PRO A 51 15.06 8.39 -6.53
C PRO A 51 16.28 8.93 -7.27
N ASN A 52 17.35 8.13 -7.28
CA ASN A 52 18.55 8.41 -8.05
C ASN A 52 18.51 7.59 -9.33
N PHE A 53 18.25 8.21 -10.47
CA PHE A 53 18.12 7.50 -11.75
C PHE A 53 19.44 6.90 -12.27
N ASP A 54 20.58 7.27 -11.68
CA ASP A 54 21.88 6.67 -11.98
C ASP A 54 22.15 5.37 -11.20
N GLN A 55 21.23 4.96 -10.33
CA GLN A 55 21.34 3.73 -9.52
C GLN A 55 20.26 2.72 -9.89
N GLU A 56 20.58 1.44 -9.78
CA GLU A 56 19.63 0.36 -10.01
C GLU A 56 18.44 0.42 -9.04
N PHE A 57 17.25 0.22 -9.59
CA PHE A 57 16.02 0.06 -8.83
C PHE A 57 15.76 -1.43 -8.60
N ILE A 58 15.46 -1.80 -7.35
CA ILE A 58 15.06 -3.15 -6.96
C ILE A 58 13.59 -3.11 -6.59
N ILE A 59 12.77 -3.97 -7.21
CA ILE A 59 11.36 -4.12 -6.87
C ILE A 59 11.17 -5.44 -6.13
N GLU A 60 10.68 -5.38 -4.90
CA GLU A 60 10.22 -6.54 -4.14
C GLU A 60 8.69 -6.59 -4.17
N CYS A 61 8.12 -7.73 -4.57
CA CYS A 61 6.68 -7.93 -4.67
C CYS A 61 6.21 -8.91 -3.60
N ASP A 62 5.04 -8.65 -3.02
CA ASP A 62 4.36 -9.57 -2.10
C ASP A 62 2.88 -9.67 -2.46
N ALA A 63 2.35 -10.89 -2.44
CA ALA A 63 0.95 -11.17 -2.71
C ALA A 63 0.37 -12.03 -1.59
N SER A 64 -0.68 -11.50 -0.94
CA SER A 64 -1.44 -12.20 0.09
C SER A 64 -2.85 -12.52 -0.39
N GLY A 65 -3.57 -13.36 0.36
CA GLY A 65 -4.91 -13.83 -0.02
C GLY A 65 -5.90 -12.72 -0.40
N GLY A 66 -5.81 -11.53 0.21
CA GLY A 66 -6.74 -10.41 0.00
C GLY A 66 -6.17 -9.21 -0.75
N GLY A 67 -4.87 -9.17 -1.04
CA GLY A 67 -4.23 -7.95 -1.50
C GLY A 67 -2.81 -8.16 -1.95
N ILE A 68 -2.36 -7.23 -2.77
CA ILE A 68 -1.06 -7.26 -3.41
C ILE A 68 -0.26 -5.99 -3.11
N GLY A 69 1.06 -6.07 -3.08
CA GLY A 69 1.92 -4.93 -2.86
C GLY A 69 3.32 -5.08 -3.42
N ALA A 70 3.99 -3.96 -3.64
CA ALA A 70 5.39 -3.90 -4.05
C ALA A 70 6.15 -2.86 -3.23
N ILE A 71 7.47 -2.99 -3.17
CA ILE A 71 8.40 -2.01 -2.62
C ILE A 71 9.46 -1.74 -3.68
N LEU A 72 9.59 -0.48 -4.08
CA LEU A 72 10.69 0.02 -4.89
C LEU A 72 11.82 0.45 -3.94
N MET A 73 13.02 -0.03 -4.18
CA MET A 73 14.19 0.23 -3.35
C MET A 73 15.42 0.61 -4.16
N GLN A 74 16.33 1.37 -3.55
CA GLN A 74 17.66 1.67 -4.07
C GLN A 74 18.67 1.59 -2.93
N GLY A 75 19.79 0.89 -3.14
CA GLY A 75 20.83 0.76 -2.11
C GLY A 75 20.31 0.24 -0.76
N LYS A 76 19.36 -0.72 -0.79
CA LYS A 76 18.64 -1.27 0.39
C LYS A 76 17.75 -0.28 1.15
N LYS A 77 17.45 0.88 0.56
CA LYS A 77 16.53 1.87 1.12
C LYS A 77 15.23 1.91 0.31
N PRO A 78 14.06 1.94 0.97
CA PRO A 78 12.79 2.08 0.28
C PRO A 78 12.65 3.48 -0.34
N VAL A 79 12.26 3.51 -1.61
CA VAL A 79 12.03 4.70 -2.45
C VAL A 79 10.54 4.88 -2.76
N ALA A 80 9.78 3.78 -2.87
CA ALA A 80 8.32 3.81 -2.96
C ALA A 80 7.70 2.48 -2.50
N TYR A 81 6.43 2.50 -2.15
CA TYR A 81 5.57 1.38 -1.82
C TYR A 81 4.36 1.40 -2.76
N TYR A 82 3.90 0.23 -3.14
CA TYR A 82 2.67 0.02 -3.87
C TYR A 82 1.80 -0.97 -3.07
N SER A 83 0.51 -0.70 -2.96
CA SER A 83 -0.42 -1.60 -2.30
C SER A 83 -1.80 -1.45 -2.90
N LYS A 84 -2.45 -2.57 -3.20
CA LYS A 84 -3.77 -2.63 -3.81
C LYS A 84 -4.55 -3.84 -3.30
N ALA A 85 -5.78 -3.59 -2.85
CA ALA A 85 -6.71 -4.67 -2.53
C ALA A 85 -7.16 -5.38 -3.81
N LEU A 86 -7.28 -6.71 -3.76
CA LEU A 86 -7.77 -7.49 -4.90
C LEU A 86 -9.29 -7.51 -4.90
N GLY A 87 -9.90 -7.20 -6.05
CA GLY A 87 -11.33 -7.39 -6.26
C GLY A 87 -11.70 -8.87 -6.33
N VAL A 88 -12.98 -9.19 -6.15
CA VAL A 88 -13.51 -10.57 -6.05
C VAL A 88 -13.01 -11.50 -7.17
N ARG A 89 -12.95 -11.00 -8.41
CA ARG A 89 -12.44 -11.76 -9.57
C ARG A 89 -10.96 -12.12 -9.50
N ASN A 90 -10.15 -11.33 -8.80
CA ASN A 90 -8.71 -11.56 -8.69
C ASN A 90 -8.34 -12.28 -7.39
N LEU A 91 -9.28 -12.47 -6.45
CA LEU A 91 -9.05 -13.24 -5.22
C LEU A 91 -8.86 -14.74 -5.50
N THR A 92 -9.53 -15.27 -6.52
CA THR A 92 -9.48 -16.69 -6.91
C THR A 92 -8.22 -17.05 -7.70
N LYS A 93 -7.42 -16.05 -8.12
CA LYS A 93 -6.16 -16.29 -8.83
C LYS A 93 -5.10 -16.92 -7.93
N SER A 94 -4.19 -17.65 -8.54
CA SER A 94 -3.03 -18.24 -7.85
C SER A 94 -2.11 -17.16 -7.27
N ALA A 95 -1.26 -17.53 -6.30
CA ALA A 95 -0.26 -16.62 -5.75
C ALA A 95 0.68 -16.09 -6.86
N TYR A 96 1.14 -16.97 -7.76
CA TYR A 96 1.99 -16.61 -8.89
C TYR A 96 1.36 -15.57 -9.82
N GLU A 97 0.08 -15.73 -10.18
CA GLU A 97 -0.62 -14.74 -11.01
C GLU A 97 -0.76 -13.39 -10.28
N LYS A 98 -0.99 -13.42 -8.96
CA LYS A 98 -1.09 -12.21 -8.15
C LYS A 98 0.25 -11.50 -8.02
N GLU A 99 1.35 -12.23 -7.88
CA GLU A 99 2.72 -11.69 -7.89
C GLU A 99 3.07 -11.08 -9.26
N LEU A 100 2.77 -11.77 -10.36
CA LEU A 100 2.98 -11.22 -11.71
C LEU A 100 2.14 -9.95 -11.93
N MET A 101 0.89 -9.95 -11.45
CA MET A 101 0.04 -8.75 -11.50
C MET A 101 0.66 -7.58 -10.72
N VAL A 102 1.32 -7.81 -9.59
CA VAL A 102 2.05 -6.74 -8.88
C VAL A 102 3.15 -6.17 -9.74
N VAL A 103 3.99 -7.03 -10.31
CA VAL A 103 5.14 -6.60 -11.12
C VAL A 103 4.67 -5.69 -12.25
N VAL A 104 3.64 -6.10 -12.99
CA VAL A 104 3.06 -5.30 -14.08
C VAL A 104 2.41 -3.99 -13.59
N LEU A 105 1.83 -3.99 -12.40
CA LEU A 105 1.16 -2.81 -11.84
C LEU A 105 2.11 -1.83 -11.12
N ALA A 106 3.33 -2.27 -10.80
CA ALA A 106 4.32 -1.50 -10.06
C ALA A 106 5.33 -0.78 -10.96
N ILE A 107 5.44 -1.19 -12.23
CA ILE A 107 6.21 -0.53 -13.31
C ILE A 107 5.34 0.56 -13.95
#